data_AF-A0A3S1HEH1-F1
#
_entry.id   AF-A0A3S1HEH1-F1
#
_cell.length_a   1.000
_cell.length_b   1.000
_cell.length_c   1.000
_cell.angle_alpha   90.00
_cell.angle_beta   90.00
_cell.angle_gamma   90.00
#
_symmetry.space_group_name_H-M   'P 1'
#
loop_
_entity.id
_entity.type
_entity.pdbx_description
1 polymer ?
#
loop_
_entity_poly.entity_id
_entity_poly.type
_entity_poly.pdbx_seq_one_letter_code
_entity_poly.pdbx_strand_id
1 'polypeptide(L)'
;MEASDCRAALELVRMAIEETCPAGVLPSEQAVLGLYGPEPIHEAEALAKAIIATVERLNLGRVLINSVRVRFTPKATHLLHSSGRSRSAGTDPTPRPPL
;
A
#
# COMPACT_ATOMS: atom_id res chain seq x y z
N MET A 1 -5.74 8.10 -10.90
CA MET A 1 -6.27 8.03 -9.53
C MET A 1 -6.03 9.39 -8.95
N GLU A 2 -7.09 10.11 -8.61
CA GLU A 2 -6.96 11.48 -8.14
C GLU A 2 -6.45 11.48 -6.70
N ALA A 3 -5.69 12.51 -6.31
CA ALA A 3 -5.15 12.60 -4.94
C ALA A 3 -6.27 12.61 -3.87
N SER A 4 -7.47 13.08 -4.24
CA SER A 4 -8.67 13.02 -3.40
C SER A 4 -9.13 11.59 -3.10
N ASP A 5 -9.03 10.69 -4.09
CA ASP A 5 -9.43 9.28 -3.91
C ASP A 5 -8.47 8.58 -2.95
N CYS A 6 -7.17 8.90 -3.03
CA CYS A 6 -6.17 8.39 -2.09
C CYS A 6 -6.46 8.85 -0.65
N ARG A 7 -6.78 10.13 -0.46
CA ARG A 7 -7.13 10.69 0.85
C ARG A 7 -8.35 10.00 1.45
N ALA A 8 -9.45 9.92 0.69
CA ALA A 8 -10.67 9.27 1.14
C ALA A 8 -10.43 7.78 1.48
N ALA A 9 -9.62 7.07 0.69
CA ALA A 9 -9.26 5.70 0.99
C ALA A 9 -8.46 5.57 2.30
N LEU A 10 -7.52 6.47 2.56
CA LEU A 10 -6.71 6.45 3.79
C LEU A 10 -7.55 6.82 5.02
N GLU A 11 -8.50 7.74 4.90
CA GLU A 11 -9.46 8.06 5.97
C GLU A 11 -10.30 6.86 6.36
N LEU A 12 -10.80 6.08 5.38
CA LEU A 12 -11.53 4.85 5.65
C LEU A 12 -10.69 3.83 6.43
N VAL A 13 -9.40 3.69 6.09
CA VAL A 13 -8.49 2.78 6.80
C VAL A 13 -8.22 3.28 8.22
N ARG A 14 -7.95 4.58 8.40
CA ARG A 14 -7.75 5.19 9.72
C ARG A 14 -8.97 4.96 10.60
N MET A 15 -10.17 5.28 10.10
CA MET A 15 -11.43 5.08 10.82
C MET A 15 -11.58 3.62 11.27
N ALA A 16 -11.34 2.65 10.38
CA ALA A 16 -11.45 1.24 10.72
C ALA A 16 -10.45 0.82 11.81
N ILE A 17 -9.22 1.36 11.81
CA ILE A 17 -8.24 1.09 12.87
C ILE A 17 -8.69 1.72 14.18
N GLU A 18 -9.12 2.98 14.17
CA GLU A 18 -9.58 3.69 15.37
C GLU A 18 -10.82 3.05 16.00
N GLU A 19 -11.72 2.48 15.19
CA GLU A 19 -12.92 1.76 15.67
C GLU A 19 -12.58 0.41 16.30
N THR A 20 -11.57 -0.29 15.78
CA THR A 20 -11.26 -1.68 16.16
C THR A 20 -10.11 -1.82 17.15
N CYS A 21 -9.22 -0.84 17.20
CA CYS A 21 -7.99 -0.90 17.97
C CYS A 21 -8.05 0.02 19.19
N PRO A 22 -7.35 -0.31 20.29
CA PRO A 22 -7.28 0.57 21.46
C PRO A 22 -6.70 1.95 21.13
N ALA A 23 -7.06 2.94 21.95
CA ALA A 23 -6.49 4.28 21.85
C ALA A 23 -4.96 4.26 21.91
N GLY A 24 -4.32 5.09 21.07
CA GLY A 24 -2.86 5.19 20.98
C GLY A 24 -2.19 4.23 19.99
N VAL A 25 -2.97 3.42 19.26
CA VAL A 25 -2.44 2.60 18.16
C VAL A 25 -1.98 3.45 16.99
N LEU A 26 -2.68 4.55 16.70
CA LEU A 26 -2.31 5.50 15.66
C LEU A 26 -1.90 6.86 16.24
N PRO A 27 -0.88 7.53 15.65
CA PRO A 27 -0.68 8.96 15.85
C PRO A 27 -1.86 9.75 15.26
N SER A 28 -2.16 10.91 15.83
CA SER A 28 -3.14 11.84 15.24
C SER A 28 -2.67 12.32 13.87
N GLU A 29 -3.59 12.78 13.02
CA GLU A 29 -3.25 13.34 11.70
C GLU A 29 -2.20 14.47 11.81
N GLN A 30 -2.35 15.37 12.79
CA GLN A 30 -1.37 16.44 13.05
C GLN A 30 0.01 15.90 13.41
N ALA A 31 0.08 14.81 14.18
CA ALA A 31 1.35 14.16 14.48
C ALA A 31 1.94 13.50 13.22
N VAL A 32 1.12 12.91 12.34
CA VAL A 32 1.60 12.38 11.06
C VAL A 32 2.18 13.46 10.17
N LEU A 33 1.49 14.60 10.04
CA LEU A 33 1.97 15.75 9.27
C LEU A 33 3.33 16.24 9.76
N GLY A 34 3.54 16.28 11.08
CA GLY A 34 4.79 16.72 11.69
C GLY A 34 5.92 15.68 11.65
N LEU A 35 5.60 14.39 11.68
CA LEU A 35 6.60 13.30 11.76
C LEU A 35 6.97 12.71 10.39
N TYR A 36 6.04 12.69 9.44
CA TYR A 36 6.19 12.03 8.15
C TYR A 36 6.05 13.03 7.00
N GLY A 37 5.00 13.85 6.98
CA GLY A 37 4.76 14.86 5.95
C GLY A 37 3.32 14.87 5.42
N PRO A 38 2.99 15.79 4.50
CA PRO A 38 1.60 16.06 4.08
C PRO A 38 1.08 15.20 2.92
N GLU A 39 1.96 14.55 2.16
CA GLU A 39 1.57 13.73 1.02
C GLU A 39 0.90 12.41 1.47
N PRO A 40 -0.06 11.86 0.69
CA PRO A 40 -0.77 10.62 1.06
C PRO A 40 0.13 9.43 1.44
N ILE A 41 1.32 9.34 0.85
CA ILE A 41 2.27 8.27 1.17
C ILE A 41 2.76 8.32 2.62
N HIS A 42 2.81 9.50 3.23
CA HIS A 42 3.24 9.68 4.62
C HIS A 42 2.20 9.16 5.61
N GLU A 43 0.91 9.43 5.36
CA GLU A 43 -0.20 8.84 6.13
C GLU A 43 -0.23 7.32 5.95
N ALA A 44 -0.05 6.84 4.72
CA ALA A 44 0.04 5.40 4.44
C ALA A 44 1.18 4.73 5.22
N GLU A 45 2.36 5.37 5.32
CA GLU A 45 3.49 4.86 6.09
C GLU A 45 3.17 4.80 7.59
N ALA A 46 2.56 5.85 8.15
CA ALA A 46 2.15 5.88 9.55
C ALA A 46 1.15 4.76 9.88
N LEU A 47 0.14 4.55 9.02
CA LEU A 47 -0.84 3.46 9.13
C LEU A 47 -0.14 2.08 9.07
N ALA A 48 0.77 1.88 8.13
CA ALA A 48 1.50 0.63 7.97
C ALA A 48 2.34 0.30 9.24
N LYS A 49 3.06 1.28 9.77
CA LYS A 49 3.85 1.11 11.01
C LYS A 49 2.97 0.77 12.21
N ALA A 50 1.83 1.43 12.36
CA ALA A 50 0.89 1.16 13.45
C ALA A 50 0.30 -0.26 13.38
N ILE A 51 -0.07 -0.72 12.18
CA ILE A 51 -0.56 -2.09 11.95
C ILE A 51 0.53 -3.10 12.31
N ILE A 52 1.75 -2.93 11.80
CA ILE A 52 2.87 -3.86 12.05
C ILE A 52 3.16 -3.94 13.55
N ALA A 53 3.33 -2.80 14.22
CA ALA A 53 3.59 -2.75 15.65
C ALA A 53 2.46 -3.40 16.47
N THR A 54 1.22 -3.24 16.04
CA THR A 54 0.06 -3.87 16.69
C THR A 54 0.06 -5.39 16.49
N VAL A 55 0.31 -5.86 15.27
CA VAL A 55 0.41 -7.30 14.97
C VAL A 55 1.58 -7.95 15.72
N GLU A 56 2.73 -7.28 15.81
CA GLU A 56 3.88 -7.73 16.59
C GLU A 56 3.52 -7.90 18.07
N ARG A 57 2.86 -6.91 18.68
CA ARG A 57 2.37 -7.03 20.07
C ARG A 57 1.39 -8.19 20.25
N LEU A 58 0.49 -8.40 19.30
CA LEU A 58 -0.46 -9.51 19.34
C LEU A 58 0.24 -10.87 19.20
N ASN A 59 1.29 -10.96 18.37
CA ASN A 59 2.08 -12.17 18.19
C ASN A 59 2.96 -12.48 19.39
N LEU A 60 3.50 -11.46 20.07
CA LEU A 60 4.24 -11.63 21.32
C LEU A 60 3.35 -12.13 22.47
N GLY A 61 2.04 -11.84 22.42
CA GLY A 61 1.05 -12.29 23.40
C GLY A 61 0.26 -13.55 23.03
N ARG A 62 0.41 -14.11 21.82
CA ARG A 62 -0.39 -15.26 21.34
C ARG A 62 0.45 -16.50 21.07
N VAL A 63 0.14 -17.56 21.83
CA VAL A 63 0.10 -18.92 21.28
C VAL A 63 -0.96 -18.91 20.18
N LEU A 64 -0.52 -19.02 18.91
CA LEU A 64 -1.27 -19.26 17.67
C LEU A 64 -2.78 -18.95 17.72
N ILE A 65 -3.21 -17.81 17.15
CA ILE A 65 -4.61 -17.67 16.75
C ILE A 65 -4.72 -17.17 15.31
N ASN A 66 -5.48 -17.95 14.53
CA ASN A 66 -5.98 -17.78 13.16
C ASN A 66 -5.33 -16.65 12.33
N SER A 67 -4.37 -17.03 11.50
CA SER A 67 -3.71 -16.16 10.55
C SER A 67 -4.64 -15.75 9.39
N VAL A 68 -5.08 -14.48 9.34
CA VAL A 68 -5.54 -13.86 8.09
C VAL A 68 -4.29 -13.47 7.29
N ARG A 69 -3.92 -14.30 6.31
CA ARG A 69 -2.72 -14.10 5.49
C ARG A 69 -3.07 -13.29 4.23
N VAL A 70 -2.93 -11.97 4.29
CA VAL A 70 -3.01 -11.12 3.09
C VAL A 70 -1.71 -11.28 2.31
N ARG A 71 -1.78 -11.90 1.12
CA ARG A 71 -0.64 -12.02 0.20
C ARG A 71 -0.58 -10.80 -0.69
N PHE A 72 0.32 -9.87 -0.40
CA PHE A 72 0.73 -8.85 -1.36
C PHE A 72 1.68 -9.49 -2.38
N THR A 73 1.29 -9.48 -3.66
CA THR A 73 2.16 -9.97 -4.73
C THR A 73 3.06 -8.83 -5.22
N PRO A 74 4.33 -9.09 -5.55
CA PRO A 74 5.27 -8.07 -6.01
C PRO A 74 4.94 -7.48 -7.39
N LYS A 75 3.84 -7.87 -8.03
CA LYS A 75 3.47 -7.37 -9.37
C LYS A 75 2.95 -5.93 -9.40
N ALA A 76 2.63 -5.33 -8.25
CA ALA A 76 2.00 -4.00 -8.22
C ALA A 76 2.99 -2.82 -8.18
N THR A 77 4.29 -3.02 -7.95
CA THR A 77 5.27 -1.93 -7.89
C THR A 77 5.67 -1.36 -9.25
N HIS A 78 5.44 -2.10 -10.35
CA HIS A 78 5.88 -1.69 -11.69
C HIS A 78 4.84 -0.91 -12.52
N LEU A 79 3.61 -0.72 -12.02
CA LEU A 79 2.54 -0.04 -12.77
C LEU A 79 2.50 1.48 -12.61
N LEU A 80 3.43 2.08 -11.85
CA LEU A 80 3.46 3.54 -11.64
C LEU A 80 4.47 4.30 -12.52
N HIS A 81 5.31 3.61 -13.31
CA HIS A 81 6.41 4.25 -14.05
C HIS A 81 6.29 4.28 -15.58
N SER A 82 5.29 3.65 -16.21
CA SER A 82 5.20 3.63 -17.68
C SER A 82 3.92 4.26 -18.22
N SER A 83 3.85 5.58 -18.13
CA SER A 83 2.98 6.38 -19.00
C SER A 83 3.77 7.60 -19.49
N GLY A 84 4.60 7.39 -20.51
CA GLY A 84 5.31 8.48 -21.17
C GLY A 84 6.22 8.03 -22.31
N ARG A 85 5.74 8.18 -23.55
CA ARG A 85 6.48 8.27 -24.84
C ARG A 85 7.32 7.05 -25.29
N SER A 86 7.44 6.67 -26.57
CA SER A 86 6.97 7.18 -27.87
C SER A 86 7.08 6.04 -28.89
N ARG A 87 6.23 6.10 -29.93
CA ARG A 87 6.20 5.20 -31.09
C ARG A 87 7.43 5.37 -32.01
N SER A 88 7.97 4.26 -32.53
CA SER A 88 8.57 4.12 -33.88
C SER A 88 8.89 2.63 -34.11
N ALA A 89 8.09 1.90 -34.91
CA ALA A 89 8.29 1.64 -36.35
C ALA A 89 9.46 0.68 -36.67
N GLY A 90 9.15 -0.49 -37.28
CA GLY A 90 10.18 -1.33 -37.92
C GLY A 90 9.89 -2.84 -38.02
N THR A 91 9.13 -3.22 -39.05
CA THR A 91 9.21 -4.44 -39.91
C THR A 91 9.36 -5.85 -39.32
N ASP A 92 8.32 -6.65 -39.62
CA ASP A 92 8.26 -8.13 -39.72
C ASP A 92 9.32 -8.71 -40.69
N PRO A 93 9.80 -9.96 -40.49
CA PRO A 93 9.29 -11.02 -41.38
C PRO A 93 9.08 -12.39 -40.72
N THR A 94 7.93 -12.97 -41.09
CA THR A 94 7.46 -14.37 -40.97
C THR A 94 8.49 -15.52 -41.12
N PRO A 95 8.34 -16.65 -40.40
CA PRO A 95 9.14 -17.85 -40.61
C PRO A 95 8.47 -18.82 -41.62
N ARG A 96 9.26 -19.37 -42.57
CA ARG A 96 8.84 -20.46 -43.47
C ARG A 96 8.92 -21.83 -42.75
N PRO A 97 7.99 -22.78 -43.00
CA PRO A 97 8.11 -24.15 -42.53
C PRO A 97 9.03 -25.01 -43.44
N PRO A 98 9.64 -26.08 -42.90
CA PRO A 98 10.58 -26.94 -43.62
C PRO A 98 9.90 -27.96 -44.55
N LEU A 99 10.66 -28.43 -45.56
CA LEU A 99 10.28 -29.39 -46.61
C LEU A 99 9.96 -30.79 -46.07
#